data_AF-A0A1G9VY58-F1
#
_entry.id   AF-A0A1G9VY58-F1
#
_cell.length_a   1.000
_cell.length_b   1.000
_cell.length_c   1.000
_cell.angle_alpha   90.00
_cell.angle_beta   90.00
_cell.angle_gamma   90.00
#
_symmetry.space_group_name_H-M   'P 1'
#
loop_
_entity.id
_entity.type
_entity.pdbx_description
1 polymer ?
#
loop_
_entity_poly.entity_id
_entity_poly.type
_entity_poly.pdbx_seq_one_letter_code
_entity_poly.pdbx_strand_id
1 'polypeptide(L)' 'MGPREQVVKALNEGAEAGRRGDRPNACPYPSGDLRRSAWLRGYAKNRPLPGE' A
#
# COMPACT_ATOMS: atom_id res chain seq x y z
N MET A 1 12.90 14.57 3.60
CA MET A 1 11.60 13.94 3.25
C MET A 1 10.55 14.36 4.27
N GLY A 2 9.57 15.15 3.84
CA GLY A 2 8.44 15.58 4.66
C GLY A 2 7.37 14.48 4.83
N PRO A 3 6.41 14.69 5.75
CA PRO A 3 5.35 13.71 6.05
C PRO A 3 4.51 13.36 4.83
N ARG A 4 4.26 14.32 3.91
CA ARG A 4 3.53 14.07 2.66
C ARG A 4 4.29 13.16 1.70
N GLU A 5 5.61 13.32 1.58
CA GLU A 5 6.45 12.46 0.73
C GLU A 5 6.45 11.02 1.26
N GLN A 6 6.49 10.83 2.58
CA GLN A 6 6.42 9.48 3.15
C GLN A 6 5.08 8.78 2.87
N VAL A 7 3.98 9.53 2.89
CA VAL A 7 2.65 9.01 2.54
C VAL A 7 2.57 8.63 1.06
N VAL A 8 3.11 9.46 0.16
CA VAL A 8 3.15 9.16 -1.27
C VAL A 8 4.04 7.94 -1.55
N LYS A 9 5.18 7.83 -0.87
CA LYS A 9 6.05 6.66 -0.96
C LYS A 9 5.29 5.39 -0.54
N ALA A 10 4.63 5.42 0.62
CA ALA A 10 3.85 4.30 1.12
C ALA A 10 2.73 3.89 0.15
N LEU A 11 2.04 4.87 -0.45
CA LEU A 11 1.02 4.64 -1.48
C LEU A 11 1.59 3.88 -2.70
N ASN A 12 2.76 4.30 -3.18
CA ASN A 12 3.42 3.66 -4.32
C ASN A 12 3.89 2.24 -3.98
N GLU A 13 4.52 2.05 -2.81
CA GLU A 13 4.94 0.74 -2.32
C GLU A 13 3.75 -0.24 -2.23
N GLY A 14 2.60 0.26 -1.75
CA GLY A 14 1.37 -0.53 -1.71
C GLY A 14 0.86 -0.88 -3.09
N ALA A 15 0.85 0.09 -4.02
CA ALA A 15 0.44 -0.15 -5.40
C ALA A 15 1.28 -1.21 -6.09
N GLU A 16 2.60 -1.21 -5.90
CA GLU A 16 3.49 -2.24 -6.43
C GLU A 16 3.20 -3.62 -5.83
N ALA A 17 3.01 -3.71 -4.51
CA ALA A 17 2.64 -4.96 -3.84
C ALA A 17 1.29 -5.50 -4.37
N GLY A 18 0.32 -4.62 -4.63
CA GLY A 18 -0.97 -4.98 -5.22
C GLY A 18 -0.79 -5.59 -6.61
N ARG A 19 0.01 -4.94 -7.47
CA ARG A 19 0.32 -5.42 -8.83
C ARG A 19 1.03 -6.77 -8.85
N ARG A 20 1.92 -7.01 -7.88
CA ARG A 20 2.66 -8.28 -7.74
C ARG A 20 1.78 -9.41 -7.22
N GLY A 21 0.58 -9.10 -6.71
CA GLY A 21 -0.28 -10.08 -6.04
C GLY A 21 0.25 -10.48 -4.65
N ASP A 22 1.12 -9.65 -4.05
CA ASP A 22 1.61 -9.87 -2.69
C ASP A 22 0.45 -9.87 -1.69
N ARG A 23 0.66 -10.44 -0.50
CA ARG A 23 -0.37 -10.46 0.54
C ARG A 23 -0.45 -9.09 1.26
N PRO A 24 -1.62 -8.69 1.76
CA PRO A 24 -1.76 -7.42 2.50
C PRO A 24 -0.99 -7.38 3.83
N ASN A 25 -0.53 -8.53 4.32
CA ASN A 25 0.36 -8.64 5.49
C ASN A 25 1.82 -8.22 5.20
N ALA A 26 2.18 -7.99 3.94
CA ALA A 26 3.48 -7.46 3.55
C ALA A 26 3.64 -5.96 3.89
N CYS A 27 2.57 -5.30 4.33
CA CYS A 27 2.61 -3.90 4.75
C CYS A 27 3.56 -3.72 5.94
N PRO A 28 4.67 -2.97 5.80
CA PRO A 28 5.68 -2.82 6.86
C PRO A 28 5.28 -1.81 7.94
N TYR A 29 4.15 -1.11 7.79
CA TYR A 29 3.76 -0.02 8.67
C TYR A 29 2.87 -0.49 9.83
N PRO A 30 3.11 -0.01 11.07
CA PRO A 30 2.34 -0.40 12.24
C PRO A 30 0.89 0.12 12.20
N SER A 31 0.02 -0.49 13.01
CA SER A 31 -1.36 -0.03 13.20
C SER A 31 -1.37 1.40 13.76
N GLY A 32 -2.18 2.29 13.18
CA GLY A 32 -2.29 3.70 13.60
C GLY A 32 -1.43 4.68 12.79
N ASP A 33 -0.55 4.19 11.91
CA ASP A 33 0.28 5.04 11.05
C ASP A 33 -0.48 5.47 9.79
N LEU A 34 -0.42 6.76 9.44
CA LEU A 34 -1.01 7.29 8.20
C LEU A 34 -0.43 6.62 6.95
N ARG A 35 0.83 6.18 6.99
CA ARG A 35 1.50 5.46 5.90
C ARG A 35 0.85 4.10 5.65
N ARG A 36 0.35 3.43 6.68
CA ARG A 36 -0.37 2.16 6.54
C ARG A 36 -1.65 2.33 5.72
N SER A 37 -2.43 3.36 6.01
CA SER A 37 -3.66 3.68 5.27
C SER A 37 -3.36 4.01 3.81
N ALA A 38 -2.26 4.73 3.55
CA ALA A 38 -1.81 5.04 2.19
C ALA A 38 -1.38 3.78 1.43
N TRP A 39 -0.56 2.93 2.06
CA TRP A 39 -0.13 1.66 1.48
C TRP A 39 -1.31 0.75 1.13
N LEU A 40 -2.24 0.56 2.06
CA LEU A 40 -3.43 -0.28 1.84
C LEU A 40 -4.31 0.25 0.70
N ARG A 41 -4.44 1.58 0.55
CA ARG A 41 -5.14 2.20 -0.59
C ARG A 41 -4.46 1.90 -1.92
N GLY A 42 -3.14 2.06 -2.00
CA GLY A 42 -2.38 1.76 -3.21
C GLY A 42 -2.49 0.29 -3.60
N TYR A 43 -2.35 -0.58 -2.60
CA TYR A 43 -2.48 -2.02 -2.71
C TYR A 43 -3.85 -2.43 -3.23
N ALA A 44 -4.94 -1.99 -2.59
CA ALA A 44 -6.30 -2.31 -3.01
C ALA A 44 -6.61 -1.82 -4.44
N LYS A 45 -6.07 -0.65 -4.83
CA LYS A 45 -6.27 -0.09 -6.17
C LYS A 45 -5.69 -0.96 -7.29
N ASN A 46 -4.57 -1.65 -7.02
CA ASN A 46 -3.85 -2.41 -8.04
C ASN A 46 -3.88 -3.92 -7.79
N ARG A 47 -4.52 -4.39 -6.71
CA ARG A 47 -4.68 -5.81 -6.47
C ARG A 47 -5.63 -6.37 -7.53
N PRO A 48 -5.23 -7.40 -8.30
CA PRO A 48 -6.17 -8.08 -9.17
C PRO A 48 -7.32 -8.63 -8.32
N LEU A 49 -8.56 -8.30 -8.68
CA LEU A 49 -9.72 -8.86 -8.02
C LEU A 49 -9.77 -10.35 -8.36
N PRO A 50 -10.00 -11.24 -7.39
CA PRO A 50 -10.21 -12.65 -7.70
C PRO A 50 -11.58 -12.77 -8.41
N GLY A 51 -11.60 -12.82 -9.74
CA GLY A 51 -12.84 -13.06 -10.49
C GLY A 51 -12.96 -12.55 -11.93
N GLU A 52 -11.86 -12.33 -12.69
CA GLU A 52 -11.92 -12.19 -14.15
C GLU A 52 -11.21 -13.36 -14.84
#